data_AF-A0A8J7Y9Q6-F1
#
_entry.id   AF-A0A8J7Y9Q6-F1
#
_cell.length_a   1.000
_cell.length_b   1.000
_cell.length_c   1.000
_cell.angle_alpha   90.00
_cell.angle_beta   90.00
_cell.angle_gamma   90.00
#
_symmetry.space_group_name_H-M   'P 1'
#
loop_
_entity.id
_entity.type
_entity.pdbx_description
1 polymer ?
#
loop_
_entity_poly.entity_id
_entity_poly.type
_entity_poly.pdbx_seq_one_letter_code
_entity_poly.pdbx_strand_id
1 'polypeptide(L)' 'MCNLNLYVNNQLVMEDVMVVEKKDNKIIAMDLFGESKEFQGDIVKIDLNENIILIEC' A
#
# COMPACT_ATOMS: atom_id res chain seq x y z
N MET A 1 5.82 15.14 -6.61
CA MET A 1 5.05 13.88 -6.50
C MET A 1 5.54 13.21 -5.23
N CYS A 2 4.63 12.81 -4.34
CA CYS A 2 4.97 11.93 -3.22
C CYS A 2 4.87 10.52 -3.76
N ASN A 3 5.97 9.76 -3.73
CA ASN A 3 5.96 8.35 -4.08
C ASN A 3 5.89 7.57 -2.76
N LEU A 4 4.86 6.75 -2.58
CA LEU A 4 4.68 5.96 -1.35
C LEU A 4 5.05 4.51 -1.64
N ASN A 5 5.74 3.87 -0.71
CA ASN A 5 6.05 2.45 -0.80
C ASN A 5 5.12 1.67 0.13
N LEU A 6 4.61 0.54 -0.37
CA LEU A 6 3.69 -0.32 0.35
C LEU A 6 4.42 -1.53 0.92
N TYR A 7 4.19 -1.74 2.21
CA TYR A 7 4.72 -2.85 2.97
C TYR A 7 3.57 -3.71 3.49
N VAL A 8 3.73 -5.03 3.39
CA VAL A 8 2.81 -6.00 3.98
C VAL A 8 3.61 -6.83 4.99
N ASN A 9 3.18 -6.85 6.25
CA ASN A 9 3.91 -7.52 7.34
C ASN A 9 5.41 -7.15 7.35
N ASN A 10 5.69 -5.84 7.22
CA ASN A 10 7.02 -5.24 7.13
C ASN A 10 7.88 -5.64 5.91
N GLN A 11 7.32 -6.30 4.90
CA GLN A 11 8.02 -6.61 3.64
C GLN A 11 7.57 -5.66 2.53
N LEU A 12 8.53 -5.06 1.82
CA LEU A 12 8.24 -4.21 0.66
C LEU A 12 7.59 -5.06 -0.44
N VAL A 13 6.38 -4.69 -0.86
CA VAL A 13 5.62 -5.43 -1.87
C VAL A 13 5.29 -4.62 -3.12
N MET A 14 5.32 -3.29 -3.01
CA MET A 14 5.01 -2.38 -4.11
C MET A 14 5.68 -1.03 -3.89
N GLU A 15 6.32 -0.51 -4.93
CA GLU A 15 6.91 0.84 -4.95
C GLU A 15 6.01 1.77 -5.74
N ASP A 16 6.21 3.08 -5.58
CA ASP A 16 5.53 4.13 -6.35
C ASP A 16 3.99 4.03 -6.33
N VAL A 17 3.44 3.67 -5.16
CA VAL A 17 2.01 3.51 -4.93
C VAL A 17 1.32 4.86 -4.99
N MET A 18 0.29 4.92 -5.82
CA MET A 18 -0.53 6.11 -6.06
C MET A 18 -1.90 6.01 -5.38
N VAL A 19 -2.45 4.80 -5.28
CA VAL A 19 -3.76 4.54 -4.68
C VAL A 19 -3.68 3.33 -3.78
N VAL A 20 -4.24 3.45 -2.58
CA VAL A 20 -4.54 2.32 -1.70
C VAL A 20 -5.98 2.48 -1.23
N GLU A 21 -6.81 1.48 -1.51
CA GLU A 21 -8.24 1.49 -1.21
C GLU A 21 -8.63 0.23 -0.44
N LYS A 22 -9.35 0.40 0.68
CA LYS A 22 -9.99 -0.70 1.41
C LYS A 22 -11.37 -0.93 0.79
N LYS A 23 -11.60 -2.12 0.22
CA LYS A 23 -12.90 -2.59 -0.26
C LYS A 23 -13.25 -3.90 0.44
N ASP A 24 -14.34 -3.89 1.21
CA ASP A 24 -14.76 -5.02 2.06
C ASP A 24 -13.60 -5.52 2.96
N ASN A 25 -13.24 -6.80 2.85
CA ASN A 25 -12.12 -7.42 3.58
C ASN A 25 -10.81 -7.44 2.79
N LYS A 26 -10.68 -6.60 1.76
CA LYS A 26 -9.49 -6.53 0.90
C LYS A 26 -8.95 -5.12 0.81
N ILE A 27 -7.66 -5.02 0.53
CA ILE A 27 -6.97 -3.80 0.19
C ILE A 27 -6.48 -3.93 -1.25
N ILE A 28 -6.77 -2.93 -2.06
CA ILE A 28 -6.34 -2.83 -3.45
C ILE A 28 -5.34 -1.68 -3.52
N ALA A 29 -4.13 -1.97 -3.98
CA ALA A 29 -3.10 -0.96 -4.23
C ALA A 29 -2.80 -0.87 -5.72
N MET A 30 -2.53 0.34 -6.21
CA MET A 30 -2.16 0.62 -7.59
C MET A 30 -0.97 1.57 -7.65
N ASP A 31 0.01 1.24 -8.49
CA ASP A 31 1.21 2.05 -8.71
C ASP A 31 1.04 3.10 -9.83
N LEU A 32 2.09 3.90 -10.06
CA LEU A 32 2.15 4.92 -11.10
C LEU A 32 1.98 4.36 -12.53
N PHE A 33 2.31 3.09 -12.74
CA PHE A 33 2.27 2.43 -14.06
C PHE A 33 0.94 1.71 -14.32
N GLY A 34 0.04 1.68 -13.33
CA GLY A 34 -1.25 1.00 -13.39
C GLY A 34 -1.20 -0.48 -13.01
N GLU A 35 -0.08 -1.00 -12.50
CA GLU A 35 -0.04 -2.32 -11.87
C GLU A 35 -0.89 -2.29 -10.60
N SER A 36 -1.67 -3.34 -10.37
CA SER A 36 -2.50 -3.46 -9.16
C SER A 36 -2.26 -4.77 -8.42
N LYS A 37 -2.29 -4.71 -7.09
CA LYS A 37 -2.16 -5.87 -6.19
C LYS A 37 -3.28 -5.86 -5.16
N GLU A 38 -3.75 -7.06 -4.81
CA GLU A 38 -4.75 -7.27 -3.77
C GLU A 38 -4.12 -7.92 -2.54
N PHE A 39 -4.50 -7.42 -1.36
CA PHE A 39 -4.05 -7.92 -0.07
C PHE A 39 -5.26 -8.16 0.86
N GLN A 40 -5.15 -9.13 1.75
CA GLN A 40 -6.04 -9.24 2.90
C GLN A 40 -5.45 -8.45 4.08
N GLY A 41 -6.27 -8.09 5.07
CA GLY A 41 -5.81 -7.38 6.26
C GLY A 41 -6.20 -5.90 6.30
N ASP A 42 -5.51 -5.12 7.13
CA ASP A 42 -5.84 -3.73 7.45
C ASP A 42 -4.65 -2.78 7.20
N ILE A 43 -4.97 -1.56 6.78
CA ILE A 43 -3.97 -0.48 6.69
C ILE A 43 -3.74 0.02 8.11
N VAL A 44 -2.58 -0.29 8.69
CA VAL A 44 -2.28 0.01 10.10
C VAL A 44 -1.49 1.29 10.29
N LYS A 45 -0.73 1.72 9.28
CA LYS A 45 0.09 2.94 9.33
C LYS A 45 0.28 3.56 7.95
N ILE A 46 0.19 4.89 7.91
CA ILE A 46 0.60 5.71 6.77
C ILE A 46 1.56 6.77 7.31
N ASP A 47 2.78 6.80 6.79
CA ASP A 47 3.84 7.70 7.20
C ASP A 47 4.35 8.48 6.00
N LEU A 48 3.93 9.74 5.90
CA LEU A 48 4.29 10.59 4.76
C LEU A 48 5.70 11.17 4.87
N ASN A 49 6.33 11.13 6.06
CA ASN A 49 7.72 11.57 6.21
C ASN A 49 8.67 10.50 5.66
N GLU A 50 8.37 9.24 5.95
CA GLU A 50 9.15 8.08 5.50
C GLU A 50 8.66 7.52 4.16
N ASN A 51 7.57 8.05 3.60
CA ASN A 51 6.92 7.57 2.39
C ASN A 51 6.48 6.09 2.48
N ILE A 52 5.86 5.69 3.59
CA ILE A 52 5.48 4.30 3.88
C ILE A 52 3.97 4.16 4.05
N ILE A 53 3.41 3.10 3.46
CA ILE A 53 2.09 2.55 3.80
C ILE A 53 2.33 1.13 4.32
N LEU A 54 1.76 0.79 5.48
CA LEU A 54 1.88 -0.52 6.10
C LEU A 54 0.52 -1.21 6.20
N ILE A 55 0.47 -2.44 5.69
CA ILE A 55 -0.64 -3.38 5.83
C ILE A 55 -0.20 -4.52 6.75
N GLU A 56 -1.06 -4.90 7.69
CA GLU A 56 -0.93 -6.11 8.50
C GLU A 56 -2.09 -7.08 8.21
N CYS A 57 -1.77 -8.37 8.12
CA CYS A 57 -2.71 -9.45 7.81
C CYS A 57 -2.96 -10.37 9.01
#